data_AF-A0AAN7XJ18-F1
#
_entry.id   AF-A0AAN7XJ18-F1
#
_cell.length_a   1.000
_cell.length_b   1.000
_cell.length_c   1.000
_cell.angle_alpha   90.00
_cell.angle_beta   90.00
_cell.angle_gamma   90.00
#
_symmetry.space_group_name_H-M   'P 1'
#
loop_
_entity.id
_entity.type
_entity.pdbx_description
1 polymer ?
#
loop_
_entity_poly.entity_id
_entity_poly.type
_entity_poly.pdbx_seq_one_letter_code
_entity_poly.pdbx_strand_id
1 'polypeptide(L)'
;MYEDQVTFISDDAPGDANMQRLLGSLMDAPGLGTRCMDGHPIPEAPCTMGDEDWIVPDVPESVQQLFLSSNWTMENPSPPCFCSCEGKKKMLPDCPAGAGGPPPPEMKLSSSDSLQNLTGRNISDYLVKTYAQIIGKSLKNKVWVNEFRYGGFSLGARSTQVLPPANEIDDAIERVRKIFELQKGAAADRFLGSLSGFINGLDTKNNVKIWFNNKGWHSIGAFINVMNNGILRANLPPDRDPHLYGIRAFNHPLNLTKEQLSQVALVTTSVDVLGLHLCDLRHVLRAGQLRGVPDPGESQQGQTHAAHQRGAAPAVLDGHLHLGHV
;
A
#
# COMPACT_ATOMS: atom_id res chain seq x y z
N MET A 1 5.18 -1.80 7.54
CA MET A 1 3.86 -2.39 7.89
C MET A 1 3.76 -3.76 7.26
N TYR A 2 4.10 -3.86 5.98
CA TYR A 2 4.42 -5.13 5.33
C TYR A 2 5.90 -5.46 5.55
N GLU A 3 6.26 -6.73 5.37
CA GLU A 3 7.64 -7.24 5.41
C GLU A 3 8.36 -6.90 4.09
N ASP A 4 8.83 -7.91 3.37
CA ASP A 4 9.47 -7.73 2.07
C ASP A 4 8.48 -7.17 1.04
N GLN A 5 8.84 -6.02 0.46
CA GLN A 5 8.02 -5.41 -0.59
C GLN A 5 8.85 -4.69 -1.66
N VAL A 6 8.26 -4.68 -2.85
CA VAL A 6 8.74 -3.99 -4.03
C VAL A 6 7.73 -2.90 -4.36
N THR A 7 8.11 -1.65 -4.11
CA THR A 7 7.34 -0.47 -4.52
C THR A 7 7.90 0.05 -5.83
N PHE A 8 7.10 0.79 -6.61
CA PHE A 8 7.60 1.44 -7.82
C PHE A 8 7.26 2.92 -7.85
N ILE A 9 8.04 3.66 -8.63
CA ILE A 9 7.78 5.05 -8.99
C ILE A 9 7.86 5.21 -10.51
N SER A 10 6.98 6.04 -11.06
CA SER A 10 7.00 6.45 -12.47
C SER A 10 6.87 7.96 -12.53
N ASP A 11 7.79 8.61 -13.22
CA ASP A 11 7.69 10.03 -13.54
C ASP A 11 7.07 10.19 -14.93
N ASP A 12 5.77 10.44 -14.97
CA ASP A 12 5.02 10.57 -16.22
C ASP A 12 5.15 11.99 -16.82
N ALA A 13 5.75 12.96 -16.10
CA ALA A 13 5.99 14.32 -16.57
C ALA A 13 7.36 14.87 -16.13
N PRO A 14 8.47 14.36 -16.70
CA PRO A 14 9.82 14.72 -16.27
C PRO A 14 10.18 16.20 -16.44
N GLY A 15 9.46 16.92 -17.30
CA GLY A 15 9.65 18.36 -17.50
C GLY A 15 9.00 19.25 -16.42
N ASP A 16 8.21 18.70 -15.49
CA ASP A 16 7.51 19.49 -14.47
C ASP A 16 8.38 19.65 -13.21
N ALA A 17 8.82 20.88 -12.94
CA ALA A 17 9.67 21.21 -11.80
C ALA A 17 9.03 20.88 -10.44
N ASN A 18 7.70 20.99 -10.31
CA ASN A 18 7.03 20.64 -9.06
C ASN A 18 7.00 19.12 -8.87
N MET A 19 6.85 18.35 -9.95
CA MET A 19 6.93 16.88 -9.88
C MET A 19 8.35 16.40 -9.58
N GLN A 20 9.37 17.06 -10.12
CA GLN A 20 10.76 16.77 -9.75
C GLN A 20 11.04 17.02 -8.27
N ARG A 21 10.54 18.13 -7.70
CA ARG A 21 10.66 18.38 -6.25
C ARG A 21 9.96 17.31 -5.42
N LEU A 22 8.77 16.89 -5.85
CA LEU A 22 8.04 15.81 -5.19
C LEU A 22 8.79 14.48 -5.29
N LEU A 23 9.31 14.14 -6.45
CA LEU A 23 10.12 12.94 -6.67
C LEU A 23 11.35 12.95 -5.76
N GLY A 24 12.09 14.07 -5.70
CA GLY A 24 13.21 14.25 -4.78
C GLY A 24 12.80 14.01 -3.33
N SER A 25 11.71 14.60 -2.87
CA SER A 25 11.22 14.41 -1.48
C SER A 25 10.84 12.96 -1.12
N LEU A 26 10.54 12.11 -2.11
CA LEU A 26 10.21 10.70 -1.91
C LEU A 26 11.47 9.82 -1.92
N MET A 27 12.53 10.25 -2.61
CA MET A 27 13.77 9.51 -2.80
C MET A 27 14.85 9.90 -1.78
N ASP A 28 14.96 11.19 -1.46
CA ASP A 28 15.93 11.73 -0.51
C ASP A 28 15.48 11.45 0.93
N ALA A 29 16.42 11.38 1.87
CA ALA A 29 16.12 11.21 3.30
C ALA A 29 15.15 12.31 3.79
N PRO A 30 14.11 11.98 4.57
CA PRO A 30 13.78 10.70 5.22
C PRO A 30 13.03 9.67 4.34
N GLY A 31 12.78 9.98 3.07
CA GLY A 31 12.22 9.08 2.07
C GLY A 31 10.75 8.71 2.28
N LEU A 32 10.36 7.49 1.90
CA LEU A 32 8.96 7.04 1.92
C LEU A 32 8.38 6.94 3.34
N GLY A 33 7.29 7.67 3.56
CA GLY A 33 6.52 7.61 4.80
C GLY A 33 7.22 8.31 5.98
N THR A 34 7.06 7.78 7.18
CA THR A 34 7.53 8.43 8.43
C THR A 34 8.54 7.58 9.20
N ARG A 35 9.13 6.57 8.56
CA ARG A 35 10.01 5.58 9.22
C ARG A 35 11.35 6.19 9.66
N CYS A 36 11.90 7.09 8.86
CA CYS A 36 13.23 7.68 9.06
C CYS A 36 13.18 9.14 9.54
N MET A 37 12.07 9.51 10.16
CA MET A 37 11.93 10.79 10.84
C MET A 37 12.54 10.73 12.24
N ASP A 38 12.97 11.89 12.73
CA ASP A 38 13.55 12.02 14.06
C ASP A 38 12.55 11.68 15.18
N GLY A 39 13.05 11.07 16.26
CA GLY A 39 12.25 10.71 17.43
C GLY A 39 11.35 9.48 17.26
N HIS A 40 11.29 8.87 16.08
CA HIS A 40 10.44 7.70 15.79
C HIS A 40 11.13 6.53 15.04
N PRO A 41 12.38 6.14 15.39
CA PRO A 41 13.01 4.99 14.76
C PRO A 41 12.31 3.67 15.15
N ILE A 42 12.14 2.77 14.19
CA ILE A 42 11.75 1.38 14.47
C ILE A 42 13.02 0.63 14.92
N PRO A 43 13.09 0.08 16.14
CA PRO A 43 14.34 -0.47 16.71
C PRO A 43 14.99 -1.58 15.88
N GLU A 44 14.19 -2.33 15.13
CA GLU A 44 14.61 -3.54 14.40
C GLU A 44 15.02 -3.26 12.95
N ALA A 45 14.92 -2.01 12.48
CA ALA A 45 14.99 -1.72 11.06
C ALA A 45 15.68 -0.36 10.79
N PRO A 46 17.03 -0.32 10.69
CA PRO A 46 17.79 0.92 10.52
C PRO A 46 17.40 1.65 9.22
N CYS A 47 17.62 2.97 9.23
CA CYS A 47 17.36 3.86 8.10
C CYS A 47 18.62 4.01 7.26
N THR A 48 18.62 3.36 6.09
CA THR A 48 19.71 3.41 5.08
C THR A 48 19.19 3.98 3.76
N MET A 49 18.18 4.85 3.84
CA MET A 49 17.49 5.40 2.67
C MET A 49 18.44 6.29 1.88
N GLY A 50 18.64 5.98 0.60
CA GLY A 50 19.40 6.82 -0.33
C GLY A 50 20.91 6.53 -0.38
N ASP A 51 21.40 5.51 0.32
CA ASP A 51 22.82 5.14 0.30
C ASP A 51 23.20 4.23 -0.89
N GLU A 52 22.22 3.59 -1.55
CA GLU A 52 22.47 2.66 -2.65
C GLU A 52 22.11 3.25 -4.02
N ASP A 53 22.95 2.98 -5.01
CA ASP A 53 22.72 3.38 -6.40
C ASP A 53 21.63 2.55 -7.08
N TRP A 54 21.08 3.09 -8.17
CA TRP A 54 20.18 2.34 -9.06
C TRP A 54 20.93 1.21 -9.76
N ILE A 55 20.48 -0.03 -9.57
CA ILE A 55 21.05 -1.23 -10.17
C ILE A 55 20.03 -1.85 -11.11
N VAL A 56 20.45 -2.21 -12.33
CA VAL A 56 19.63 -3.00 -13.24
C VAL A 56 19.89 -4.48 -12.96
N PRO A 57 18.87 -5.29 -12.61
CA PRO A 57 19.05 -6.72 -12.37
C PRO A 57 19.53 -7.46 -13.62
N ASP A 58 20.45 -8.41 -13.44
CA ASP A 58 20.92 -9.28 -14.52
C ASP A 58 19.79 -10.21 -15.00
N VAL A 59 19.75 -10.43 -16.32
CA VAL A 59 18.81 -11.35 -16.98
C VAL A 59 19.53 -12.44 -17.74
N PRO A 60 18.92 -13.64 -17.88
CA PRO A 60 19.49 -14.73 -18.68
C PRO A 60 19.80 -14.30 -20.12
N GLU A 61 20.87 -14.84 -20.69
CA GLU A 61 21.32 -14.52 -22.06
C GLU A 61 20.21 -14.73 -23.12
N SER A 62 19.36 -15.74 -22.94
CA SER A 62 18.22 -16.00 -23.83
C SER A 62 17.23 -14.82 -23.89
N VAL A 63 17.02 -14.14 -22.76
CA VAL A 63 16.15 -12.96 -22.67
C VAL A 63 16.87 -11.74 -23.27
N GLN A 64 18.18 -11.60 -23.06
CA GLN A 64 18.96 -10.54 -23.69
C GLN A 64 18.92 -10.65 -25.22
N GLN A 65 19.15 -11.86 -25.77
CA GLN A 65 19.09 -12.12 -27.20
C GLN A 65 17.69 -11.89 -27.79
N LEU A 66 16.62 -12.17 -27.04
CA LEU A 66 15.25 -11.89 -27.45
C LEU A 66 15.02 -10.40 -27.72
N PHE A 67 15.54 -9.52 -26.86
CA PHE A 67 15.42 -8.07 -27.03
C PHE A 67 16.31 -7.54 -28.16
N LEU A 68 17.44 -8.19 -28.44
CA LEU A 68 18.35 -7.80 -29.54
C LEU A 68 17.88 -8.25 -30.93
N SER A 69 17.18 -9.38 -31.01
CA SER A 69 16.83 -10.03 -32.28
C SER A 69 15.47 -9.60 -32.86
N SER A 70 14.59 -9.06 -32.02
CA SER A 70 13.19 -8.76 -32.39
C SER A 70 12.95 -7.27 -32.56
N ASN A 71 11.99 -6.90 -33.42
CA ASN A 71 11.61 -5.52 -33.68
C ASN A 71 10.46 -5.10 -32.73
N TRP A 72 10.79 -4.46 -31.61
CA TRP A 72 9.84 -4.02 -30.59
C TRP A 72 9.39 -2.58 -30.85
N THR A 73 8.11 -2.27 -30.61
CA THR A 73 7.57 -0.91 -30.73
C THR A 73 7.19 -0.35 -29.36
N MET A 74 6.89 0.95 -29.30
CA MET A 74 6.40 1.58 -28.07
C MET A 74 5.06 0.99 -27.62
N GLU A 75 4.21 0.60 -28.56
CA GLU A 75 2.91 -0.03 -28.30
C GLU A 75 3.06 -1.49 -27.83
N ASN A 76 4.05 -2.20 -28.36
CA ASN A 76 4.35 -3.58 -27.97
C ASN A 76 5.84 -3.75 -27.64
N PRO A 77 6.26 -3.31 -26.44
CA PRO A 77 7.67 -3.29 -26.04
C PRO A 77 8.18 -4.66 -25.56
N SER A 78 7.32 -5.67 -25.49
CA SER A 78 7.67 -6.99 -24.98
C SER A 78 6.78 -8.08 -25.60
N PRO A 79 7.15 -9.36 -25.45
CA PRO A 79 6.26 -10.47 -25.81
C PRO A 79 4.86 -10.36 -25.17
N PRO A 80 3.80 -10.77 -25.88
CA PRO A 80 2.45 -10.81 -25.34
C PRO A 80 2.26 -12.01 -24.39
N CYS A 81 1.31 -11.88 -23.46
CA CYS A 81 0.88 -13.00 -22.62
C CYS A 81 -0.38 -13.66 -23.19
N PHE A 82 -0.55 -14.94 -22.89
CA PHE A 82 -1.73 -15.70 -23.27
C PHE A 82 -2.74 -15.70 -22.10
N CYS A 83 -3.93 -15.18 -22.37
CA CYS A 83 -5.04 -15.15 -21.42
C CYS A 83 -5.95 -16.39 -21.57
N SER A 84 -6.93 -16.50 -20.69
CA SER A 84 -7.98 -17.52 -20.77
C SER A 84 -8.63 -17.54 -22.16
N CYS A 85 -8.74 -18.74 -22.74
CA CYS A 85 -9.47 -18.99 -23.98
C CYS A 85 -10.77 -19.75 -23.68
N GLU A 86 -11.73 -19.75 -24.61
CA GLU A 86 -12.97 -20.52 -24.45
C GLU A 86 -12.64 -22.01 -24.18
N GLY A 87 -13.07 -22.50 -23.01
CA GLY A 87 -12.83 -23.88 -22.55
C GLY A 87 -11.69 -24.06 -21.53
N LYS A 88 -10.79 -23.08 -21.32
CA LYS A 88 -9.75 -23.13 -20.27
C LYS A 88 -9.66 -21.80 -19.53
N LYS A 89 -10.33 -21.73 -18.37
CA LYS A 89 -10.27 -20.58 -17.46
C LYS A 89 -8.98 -20.65 -16.63
N LYS A 90 -8.06 -19.72 -16.88
CA LYS A 90 -6.87 -19.46 -16.07
C LYS A 90 -7.09 -18.20 -15.23
N MET A 91 -6.63 -18.21 -13.98
CA MET A 91 -6.74 -17.06 -13.07
C MET A 91 -5.66 -15.99 -13.33
N LEU A 92 -4.48 -16.41 -13.80
CA LEU A 92 -3.35 -15.54 -14.11
C LEU A 92 -2.98 -15.65 -15.60
N PRO A 93 -2.48 -14.57 -16.23
CA PRO A 93 -1.98 -14.62 -17.59
C PRO A 93 -0.74 -15.52 -17.66
N ASP A 94 -0.62 -16.26 -18.76
CA ASP A 94 0.52 -17.11 -19.05
C ASP A 94 1.52 -16.31 -19.88
N CYS A 95 2.60 -15.85 -19.23
CA CYS A 95 3.54 -14.90 -19.79
C CYS A 95 4.89 -15.57 -20.09
N PRO A 96 5.41 -15.48 -21.33
CA PRO A 96 6.73 -16.01 -21.67
C PRO A 96 7.85 -15.21 -20.98
N ALA A 97 9.07 -15.76 -20.99
CA ALA A 97 10.25 -15.05 -20.51
C ALA A 97 10.46 -13.74 -21.30
N GLY A 98 10.81 -12.66 -20.59
CA GLY A 98 10.91 -11.31 -21.17
C GLY A 98 9.58 -10.55 -21.31
N ALA A 99 8.43 -11.16 -21.01
CA ALA A 99 7.17 -10.41 -20.91
C ALA A 99 7.27 -9.33 -19.80
N GLY A 100 6.92 -8.09 -20.14
CA GLY A 100 7.12 -6.91 -19.29
C GLY A 100 8.36 -6.08 -19.66
N GLY A 101 9.16 -6.55 -20.61
CA GLY A 101 10.34 -5.84 -21.10
C GLY A 101 11.60 -6.13 -20.27
N PRO A 102 12.72 -5.43 -20.54
CA PRO A 102 13.92 -5.52 -19.70
C PRO A 102 13.58 -5.12 -18.26
N PRO A 103 14.26 -5.67 -17.24
CA PRO A 103 13.97 -5.35 -15.86
C PRO A 103 14.22 -3.86 -15.60
N PRO A 104 13.36 -3.19 -14.82
CA PRO A 104 13.58 -1.81 -14.45
C PRO A 104 14.79 -1.67 -13.52
N PRO A 105 15.45 -0.51 -13.48
CA PRO A 105 16.39 -0.18 -12.42
C PRO A 105 15.70 -0.27 -11.05
N GLU A 106 16.40 -0.85 -10.09
CA GLU A 106 15.95 -1.04 -8.72
C GLU A 106 16.96 -0.46 -7.73
N MET A 107 16.47 0.08 -6.61
CA MET A 107 17.27 0.60 -5.51
C MET A 107 16.74 0.02 -4.20
N LYS A 108 17.62 -0.30 -3.25
CA LYS A 108 17.21 -0.74 -1.92
C LYS A 108 16.90 0.47 -1.04
N LEU A 109 15.69 0.48 -0.50
CA LEU A 109 15.26 1.45 0.50
C LEU A 109 15.61 0.98 1.92
N SER A 110 15.51 -0.33 2.15
CA SER A 110 15.97 -0.98 3.37
C SER A 110 16.30 -2.44 3.10
N SER A 111 16.60 -3.23 4.14
CA SER A 111 16.86 -4.66 4.01
C SER A 111 15.72 -5.45 3.35
N SER A 112 14.47 -5.04 3.54
CA SER A 112 13.26 -5.70 3.04
C SER A 112 12.54 -4.91 1.94
N ASP A 113 12.82 -3.61 1.80
CA ASP A 113 12.11 -2.72 0.89
C ASP A 113 12.98 -2.37 -0.33
N SER A 114 12.41 -2.52 -1.53
CA SER A 114 13.04 -2.09 -2.79
C SER A 114 12.12 -1.15 -3.57
N LEU A 115 12.72 -0.23 -4.32
CA LEU A 115 12.05 0.73 -5.19
C LEU A 115 12.45 0.48 -6.63
N GLN A 116 11.48 0.34 -7.53
CA GLN A 116 11.69 0.19 -8.97
C GLN A 116 11.34 1.48 -9.71
N ASN A 117 12.16 1.86 -10.68
CA ASN A 117 11.84 2.97 -11.59
C ASN A 117 11.14 2.46 -12.86
N LEU A 118 9.86 2.77 -13.00
CA LEU A 118 9.03 2.40 -14.16
C LEU A 118 8.77 3.56 -15.13
N THR A 119 9.50 4.65 -14.99
CA THR A 119 9.38 5.83 -15.85
C THR A 119 9.45 5.46 -17.34
N GLY A 120 8.53 6.00 -18.13
CA GLY A 120 8.45 5.76 -19.57
C GLY A 120 7.84 4.41 -19.97
N ARG A 121 7.31 3.62 -19.02
CA ARG A 121 6.65 2.34 -19.31
C ARG A 121 5.13 2.45 -19.23
N ASN A 122 4.45 1.58 -19.96
CA ASN A 122 3.03 1.34 -19.72
C ASN A 122 2.89 0.54 -18.41
N ILE A 123 2.57 1.26 -17.32
CA ILE A 123 2.50 0.70 -15.97
C ILE A 123 1.47 -0.43 -15.90
N SER A 124 0.27 -0.23 -16.47
CA SER A 124 -0.78 -1.26 -16.43
C SER A 124 -0.35 -2.56 -17.10
N ASP A 125 0.27 -2.47 -18.28
CA ASP A 125 0.80 -3.63 -18.99
C ASP A 125 1.93 -4.32 -18.20
N TYR A 126 2.89 -3.54 -17.69
CA TYR A 126 4.00 -4.05 -16.89
C TYR A 126 3.52 -4.77 -15.62
N LEU A 127 2.59 -4.16 -14.88
CA LEU A 127 2.06 -4.73 -13.65
C LEU A 127 1.38 -6.08 -13.90
N VAL A 128 0.56 -6.18 -14.95
CA VAL A 128 -0.15 -7.43 -15.29
C VAL A 128 0.83 -8.52 -15.75
N LYS A 129 1.76 -8.19 -16.64
CA LYS A 129 2.73 -9.15 -17.20
C LYS A 129 3.70 -9.70 -16.15
N THR A 130 4.12 -8.86 -15.18
CA THR A 130 5.10 -9.25 -14.15
C THR A 130 4.48 -9.84 -12.90
N TYR A 131 3.16 -9.70 -12.69
CA TYR A 131 2.49 -10.11 -11.46
C TYR A 131 2.74 -11.58 -11.10
N ALA A 132 2.52 -12.49 -12.06
CA ALA A 132 2.70 -13.93 -11.85
C ALA A 132 4.15 -14.31 -11.49
N GLN A 133 5.13 -13.63 -12.09
CA GLN A 133 6.55 -13.87 -11.81
C GLN A 133 6.93 -13.39 -10.41
N ILE A 134 6.41 -12.24 -9.98
CA ILE A 134 6.69 -11.65 -8.67
C ILE A 134 6.13 -12.51 -7.54
N ILE A 135 4.85 -12.91 -7.62
CA ILE A 135 4.27 -13.81 -6.62
C ILE A 135 4.87 -15.23 -6.71
N GLY A 136 5.35 -15.61 -7.90
CA GLY A 136 6.13 -16.83 -8.16
C GLY A 136 7.35 -16.97 -7.27
N LYS A 137 8.00 -15.84 -6.89
CA LYS A 137 9.13 -15.86 -5.96
C LYS A 137 8.74 -16.35 -4.56
N SER A 138 7.49 -16.13 -4.13
CA SER A 138 6.96 -16.60 -2.83
C SER A 138 6.51 -18.06 -2.88
N LEU A 139 6.24 -18.60 -4.08
CA LEU A 139 5.64 -19.92 -4.29
C LEU A 139 6.61 -21.10 -4.04
N LYS A 140 7.76 -20.88 -3.37
CA LYS A 140 8.73 -21.93 -3.02
C LYS A 140 8.09 -23.07 -2.22
N ASN A 141 7.11 -22.75 -1.38
CA ASN A 141 6.29 -23.71 -0.66
C ASN A 141 4.82 -23.55 -1.08
N LYS A 142 4.17 -24.63 -1.56
CA LYS A 142 2.79 -24.65 -2.08
C LYS A 142 1.69 -24.20 -1.10
N VAL A 143 2.03 -23.82 0.12
CA VAL A 143 1.10 -23.61 1.24
C VAL A 143 0.71 -22.13 1.39
N TRP A 144 1.62 -21.20 1.09
CA TRP A 144 1.40 -19.76 1.31
C TRP A 144 2.05 -18.93 0.20
N VAL A 145 1.32 -17.93 -0.29
CA VAL A 145 1.82 -16.96 -1.27
C VAL A 145 1.69 -15.58 -0.65
N ASN A 146 2.83 -14.98 -0.32
CA ASN A 146 2.87 -13.60 0.13
C ASN A 146 2.83 -12.68 -1.08
N GLU A 147 2.12 -11.56 -0.93
CA GLU A 147 2.18 -10.48 -1.90
C GLU A 147 3.46 -9.67 -1.65
N PHE A 148 4.17 -9.34 -2.72
CA PHE A 148 5.39 -8.52 -2.62
C PHE A 148 5.16 -7.10 -3.15
N ARG A 149 4.12 -6.86 -3.94
CA ARG A 149 3.82 -5.52 -4.47
C ARG A 149 2.48 -5.05 -3.92
N TYR A 150 2.55 -4.22 -2.88
CA TYR A 150 1.39 -3.62 -2.26
C TYR A 150 0.96 -2.29 -2.89
N GLY A 151 1.83 -1.65 -3.68
CA GLY A 151 1.51 -0.42 -4.38
C GLY A 151 2.69 0.25 -5.08
N GLY A 152 2.45 1.47 -5.55
CA GLY A 152 3.43 2.32 -6.24
C GLY A 152 2.82 3.66 -6.63
N PHE A 153 3.65 4.51 -7.24
CA PHE A 153 3.31 5.90 -7.51
C PHE A 153 3.58 6.25 -8.97
N SER A 154 2.67 7.00 -9.59
CA SER A 154 2.95 7.75 -10.81
C SER A 154 2.80 9.24 -10.53
N LEU A 155 3.82 10.01 -10.87
CA LEU A 155 3.86 11.46 -10.69
C LEU A 155 3.65 12.14 -12.04
N GLY A 156 3.00 13.30 -12.06
CA GLY A 156 2.87 14.09 -13.29
C GLY A 156 1.72 13.68 -14.20
N ALA A 157 0.67 13.05 -13.66
CA ALA A 157 -0.54 12.80 -14.44
C ALA A 157 -1.22 14.14 -14.76
N ARG A 158 -1.48 14.39 -16.05
CA ARG A 158 -2.26 15.55 -16.52
C ARG A 158 -3.68 15.16 -16.86
N SER A 159 -4.64 15.99 -16.43
CA SER A 159 -6.01 15.86 -16.91
C SER A 159 -6.06 16.14 -18.42
N THR A 160 -6.80 15.34 -19.17
CA THR A 160 -7.03 15.53 -20.61
C THR A 160 -8.00 16.68 -20.90
N GLN A 161 -8.68 17.17 -19.86
CA GLN A 161 -9.58 18.31 -19.93
C GLN A 161 -8.79 19.58 -19.67
N VAL A 162 -8.39 20.25 -20.77
CA VAL A 162 -7.71 21.54 -20.71
C VAL A 162 -8.73 22.60 -20.34
N LEU A 163 -8.81 22.93 -19.05
CA LEU A 163 -9.49 24.15 -18.63
C LEU A 163 -8.57 25.36 -18.93
N PRO A 164 -9.15 26.52 -19.24
CA PRO A 164 -8.37 27.75 -19.34
C PRO A 164 -7.63 28.02 -18.02
N PRO A 165 -6.43 28.61 -18.08
CA PRO A 165 -5.71 29.03 -16.89
C PRO A 165 -6.57 29.86 -15.93
N ALA A 166 -6.39 29.66 -14.62
CA ALA A 166 -7.14 30.36 -13.58
C ALA A 166 -7.21 31.89 -13.77
N ASN A 167 -6.11 32.50 -14.22
CA ASN A 167 -6.04 33.94 -14.47
C ASN A 167 -6.99 34.40 -15.59
N GLU A 168 -7.21 33.59 -16.63
CA GLU A 168 -8.15 33.93 -17.71
C GLU A 168 -9.60 33.85 -17.24
N ILE A 169 -9.92 32.89 -16.37
CA ILE A 169 -11.24 32.74 -15.76
C ILE A 169 -11.52 33.91 -14.82
N ASP A 170 -10.54 34.29 -13.99
CA ASP A 170 -10.66 35.42 -13.09
C ASP A 170 -10.84 36.74 -13.86
N ASP A 171 -10.08 36.95 -14.94
CA ASP A 171 -10.21 38.10 -15.85
C ASP A 171 -11.61 38.16 -16.49
N ALA A 172 -12.12 37.02 -16.97
CA ALA A 172 -13.45 36.93 -17.57
C ALA A 172 -14.54 37.28 -16.54
N ILE A 173 -14.43 36.78 -15.31
CA ILE A 173 -15.35 37.08 -14.22
C ILE A 173 -15.27 38.55 -13.81
N GLU A 174 -14.07 39.14 -13.80
CA GLU A 174 -13.91 40.57 -13.52
C GLU A 174 -14.58 41.45 -14.58
N ARG A 175 -14.49 41.07 -15.86
CA ARG A 175 -15.22 41.75 -16.94
C ARG A 175 -16.72 41.66 -16.76
N VAL A 176 -17.25 40.48 -16.41
CA VAL A 176 -18.69 40.29 -16.13
C VAL A 176 -19.13 41.18 -14.96
N ARG A 177 -18.33 41.27 -13.89
CA ARG A 177 -18.61 42.17 -12.76
C ARG A 177 -18.73 43.63 -13.20
N LYS A 178 -17.83 44.08 -14.08
CA LYS A 178 -17.81 45.44 -14.61
C LYS A 178 -18.98 45.73 -15.56
N ILE A 179 -19.33 44.79 -16.45
CA ILE A 179 -20.41 44.96 -17.44
C ILE A 179 -21.78 45.11 -16.77
N PHE A 180 -22.04 44.33 -15.72
CA PHE A 180 -23.33 44.33 -15.03
C PHE A 180 -23.36 45.20 -13.77
N GLU A 181 -22.31 46.01 -13.52
CA GLU A 181 -22.19 46.89 -12.35
C GLU A 181 -22.57 46.19 -11.03
N LEU A 182 -22.08 44.95 -10.85
CA LEU A 182 -22.51 44.11 -9.74
C LEU A 182 -22.12 44.73 -8.39
N GLN A 183 -23.10 44.91 -7.51
CA GLN A 183 -22.84 45.35 -6.14
C GLN A 183 -22.05 44.29 -5.37
N LYS A 184 -20.96 44.73 -4.73
CA LYS A 184 -20.12 43.89 -3.90
C LYS A 184 -20.93 43.25 -2.78
N GLY A 185 -20.87 41.92 -2.67
CA GLY A 185 -21.60 41.14 -1.66
C GLY A 185 -23.06 40.79 -2.02
N ALA A 186 -23.57 41.23 -3.17
CA ALA A 186 -24.86 40.76 -3.70
C ALA A 186 -24.79 39.27 -4.11
N ALA A 187 -25.96 38.64 -4.30
CA ALA A 187 -26.04 37.22 -4.66
C ALA A 187 -25.23 36.88 -5.92
N ALA A 188 -25.29 37.74 -6.95
CA ALA A 188 -24.54 37.57 -8.19
C ALA A 188 -23.02 37.66 -7.99
N ASP A 189 -22.54 38.59 -7.14
CA ASP A 189 -21.10 38.73 -6.84
C ASP A 189 -20.56 37.52 -6.06
N ARG A 190 -21.34 36.99 -5.09
CA ARG A 190 -21.01 35.76 -4.37
C ARG A 190 -21.01 34.54 -5.28
N PHE A 191 -21.99 34.44 -6.18
CA PHE A 191 -22.07 33.36 -7.16
C PHE A 191 -20.83 33.37 -8.07
N LEU A 192 -20.47 34.52 -8.63
CA LEU A 192 -19.28 34.64 -9.50
C LEU A 192 -17.98 34.36 -8.74
N GLY A 193 -17.88 34.79 -7.47
CA GLY A 193 -16.75 34.41 -6.61
C GLY A 193 -16.66 32.90 -6.37
N SER A 194 -17.80 32.26 -6.08
CA SER A 194 -17.87 30.80 -5.92
C SER A 194 -17.55 30.07 -7.23
N LEU A 195 -18.02 30.59 -8.37
CA LEU A 195 -17.78 30.02 -9.70
C LEU A 195 -16.30 30.06 -10.09
N SER A 196 -15.61 31.17 -9.83
CA SER A 196 -14.14 31.27 -9.99
C SER A 196 -13.45 30.17 -9.16
N GLY A 197 -13.76 30.09 -7.86
CA GLY A 197 -13.17 29.07 -6.98
C GLY A 197 -13.48 27.64 -7.43
N PHE A 198 -14.70 27.39 -7.90
CA PHE A 198 -15.12 26.08 -8.43
C PHE A 198 -14.34 25.70 -9.70
N ILE A 199 -14.27 26.58 -10.70
CA ILE A 199 -13.56 26.31 -11.95
C ILE A 199 -12.05 26.14 -11.70
N ASN A 200 -11.47 27.00 -10.85
CA ASN A 200 -10.07 26.88 -10.46
C ASN A 200 -9.79 25.58 -9.69
N GLY A 201 -10.76 25.09 -8.91
CA GLY A 201 -10.69 23.79 -8.25
C GLY A 201 -10.74 22.58 -9.20
N LEU A 202 -11.24 22.76 -10.44
CA LEU A 202 -11.23 21.72 -11.46
C LEU A 202 -9.91 21.68 -12.26
N ASP A 203 -9.14 22.78 -12.29
CA ASP A 203 -7.83 22.84 -12.97
C ASP A 203 -6.73 22.20 -12.10
N THR A 204 -6.63 20.87 -12.19
CA THR A 204 -5.57 20.10 -11.53
C THR A 204 -4.38 19.90 -12.47
N LYS A 205 -3.42 20.83 -12.43
CA LYS A 205 -2.23 20.78 -13.29
C LYS A 205 -1.30 19.61 -12.96
N ASN A 206 -1.22 19.27 -11.67
CA ASN A 206 -0.19 18.39 -11.12
C ASN A 206 -0.86 17.27 -10.32
N ASN A 207 -1.22 16.17 -10.98
CA ASN A 207 -1.83 15.03 -10.31
C ASN A 207 -0.80 13.93 -10.05
N VAL A 208 -0.98 13.27 -8.92
CA VAL A 208 -0.28 12.05 -8.55
C VAL A 208 -1.29 10.90 -8.56
N LYS A 209 -0.86 9.76 -9.10
CA LYS A 209 -1.66 8.53 -9.12
C LYS A 209 -1.03 7.53 -8.16
N ILE A 210 -1.85 7.05 -7.24
CA ILE A 210 -1.45 6.00 -6.31
C ILE A 210 -2.00 4.68 -6.83
N TRP A 211 -1.10 3.75 -7.09
CA TRP A 211 -1.42 2.37 -7.39
C TRP A 211 -1.36 1.58 -6.10
N PHE A 212 -2.42 0.84 -5.80
CA PHE A 212 -2.45 -0.01 -4.61
C PHE A 212 -2.98 -1.39 -4.98
N ASN A 213 -2.48 -2.39 -4.27
CA ASN A 213 -2.98 -3.75 -4.35
C ASN A 213 -3.96 -3.99 -3.20
N ASN A 214 -5.20 -4.30 -3.54
CA ASN A 214 -6.29 -4.52 -2.58
C ASN A 214 -6.15 -5.84 -1.80
N LYS A 215 -5.19 -6.71 -2.14
CA LYS A 215 -4.82 -7.85 -1.29
C LYS A 215 -4.21 -7.40 0.05
N GLY A 216 -3.58 -6.23 0.08
CA GLY A 216 -3.15 -5.62 1.33
C GLY A 216 -4.29 -4.82 1.95
N TRP A 217 -4.75 -5.28 3.12
CA TRP A 217 -5.86 -4.66 3.87
C TRP A 217 -5.67 -3.17 4.14
N HIS A 218 -4.43 -2.76 4.41
CA HIS A 218 -4.07 -1.39 4.78
C HIS A 218 -3.43 -0.60 3.62
N SER A 219 -3.28 -1.19 2.43
CA SER A 219 -2.52 -0.59 1.32
C SER A 219 -3.03 0.80 0.96
N ILE A 220 -4.35 0.97 0.82
CA ILE A 220 -4.95 2.24 0.41
C ILE A 220 -4.55 3.37 1.36
N GLY A 221 -4.83 3.20 2.66
CA GLY A 221 -4.52 4.22 3.66
C GLY A 221 -3.01 4.47 3.81
N ALA A 222 -2.20 3.40 3.73
CA ALA A 222 -0.75 3.50 3.85
C ALA A 222 -0.13 4.30 2.70
N PHE A 223 -0.45 3.97 1.44
CA PHE A 223 0.13 4.64 0.26
C PHE A 223 -0.38 6.08 0.11
N ILE A 224 -1.63 6.37 0.49
CA ILE A 224 -2.13 7.76 0.59
C ILE A 224 -1.34 8.55 1.63
N ASN A 225 -1.08 7.98 2.81
CA ASN A 225 -0.29 8.66 3.82
C ASN A 225 1.15 8.92 3.36
N VAL A 226 1.79 7.95 2.68
CA VAL A 226 3.13 8.12 2.10
C VAL A 226 3.15 9.29 1.11
N MET A 227 2.17 9.34 0.20
CA MET A 227 2.10 10.41 -0.80
C MET A 227 1.86 11.78 -0.16
N ASN A 228 0.96 11.88 0.82
CA ASN A 228 0.73 13.13 1.54
C ASN A 228 1.96 13.62 2.31
N ASN A 229 2.77 12.70 2.84
CA ASN A 229 4.07 13.04 3.43
C ASN A 229 5.06 13.57 2.39
N GLY A 230 5.14 12.96 1.20
CA GLY A 230 5.93 13.48 0.08
C GLY A 230 5.50 14.89 -0.31
N ILE A 231 4.19 15.11 -0.48
CA ILE A 231 3.63 16.44 -0.80
C ILE A 231 3.96 17.46 0.30
N LEU A 232 3.82 17.09 1.58
CA LEU A 232 4.19 17.97 2.70
C LEU A 232 5.65 18.41 2.59
N ARG A 233 6.56 17.45 2.41
CA ARG A 233 8.02 17.72 2.37
C ARG A 233 8.44 18.49 1.13
N ALA A 234 7.84 18.21 -0.03
CA ALA A 234 8.10 18.93 -1.28
C ALA A 234 7.70 20.41 -1.23
N ASN A 235 6.78 20.78 -0.32
CA ASN A 235 6.31 22.16 -0.13
C ASN A 235 6.90 22.84 1.12
N LEU A 236 7.90 22.22 1.77
CA LEU A 236 8.59 22.88 2.89
C LEU A 236 9.44 24.05 2.39
N PRO A 237 9.55 25.12 3.19
CA PRO A 237 10.55 26.16 2.97
C PRO A 237 11.98 25.58 2.97
N PRO A 238 12.93 26.15 2.19
CA PRO A 238 14.30 25.62 2.08
C PRO A 238 15.10 25.59 3.39
N ASP A 239 14.71 26.37 4.40
CA ASP A 239 15.33 26.46 5.72
C ASP A 239 14.86 25.36 6.69
N ARG A 240 13.89 24.52 6.30
CA ARG A 240 13.28 23.51 7.15
C ARG A 240 13.82 22.12 6.84
N ASP A 241 14.21 21.42 7.90
CA ASP A 241 14.66 20.03 7.83
C ASP A 241 13.47 19.06 7.61
N PRO A 242 13.41 18.31 6.49
CA PRO A 242 12.35 17.34 6.21
C PRO A 242 12.22 16.22 7.25
N HIS A 243 13.27 15.90 8.02
CA HIS A 243 13.26 14.85 9.05
C HIS A 243 12.31 15.15 10.21
N LEU A 244 12.02 16.42 10.45
CA LEU A 244 11.15 16.89 11.53
C LEU A 244 9.66 16.93 11.14
N TYR A 245 9.33 16.80 9.84
CA TYR A 245 7.97 16.97 9.33
C TYR A 245 7.40 15.69 8.73
N GLY A 246 6.27 15.27 9.26
CA GLY A 246 5.51 14.16 8.72
C GLY A 246 4.23 13.84 9.47
N ILE A 247 3.32 13.19 8.76
CA ILE A 247 1.97 12.86 9.14
C ILE A 247 1.89 11.35 9.37
N ARG A 248 1.49 10.95 10.57
CA ARG A 248 1.14 9.56 10.88
C ARG A 248 -0.37 9.42 10.98
N ALA A 249 -0.92 8.56 10.15
CA ALA A 249 -2.32 8.20 10.22
C ALA A 249 -2.47 6.87 10.97
N PHE A 250 -3.32 6.86 12.00
CA PHE A 250 -3.68 5.67 12.74
C PHE A 250 -5.14 5.35 12.45
N ASN A 251 -5.41 4.13 11.99
CA ASN A 251 -6.78 3.65 11.90
C ASN A 251 -7.17 3.10 13.28
N HIS A 252 -8.03 3.82 13.98
CA HIS A 252 -8.58 3.40 15.26
C HIS A 252 -10.08 3.16 15.10
N PRO A 253 -10.54 1.89 15.02
CA PRO A 253 -11.96 1.57 14.95
C PRO A 253 -12.73 2.19 16.13
N LEU A 254 -13.97 2.57 15.87
CA LEU A 254 -14.88 3.01 16.93
C LEU A 254 -15.32 1.83 17.79
N ASN A 255 -15.77 2.13 19.01
CA ASN A 255 -16.34 1.12 19.89
C ASN A 255 -17.55 0.44 19.22
N LEU A 256 -17.64 -0.87 19.42
CA LEU A 256 -18.71 -1.69 18.88
C LEU A 256 -20.06 -1.32 19.50
N THR A 257 -21.12 -1.35 18.70
CA THR A 257 -22.49 -1.23 19.21
C THR A 257 -22.89 -2.52 19.95
N LYS A 258 -24.01 -2.48 20.69
CA LYS A 258 -24.51 -3.66 21.43
C LYS A 258 -24.78 -4.84 20.51
N GLU A 259 -25.29 -4.58 19.31
CA GLU A 259 -25.60 -5.59 18.30
C GLU A 259 -24.32 -6.23 17.76
N GLN A 260 -23.29 -5.42 17.48
CA GLN A 260 -21.99 -5.92 17.05
C GLN A 260 -21.29 -6.73 18.15
N LEU A 261 -21.36 -6.28 19.40
CA LEU A 261 -20.85 -7.03 20.56
C LEU A 261 -21.59 -8.37 20.73
N SER A 262 -22.91 -8.38 20.55
CA SER A 262 -23.71 -9.61 20.59
C SER A 262 -23.32 -10.59 19.47
N GLN A 263 -23.06 -10.10 18.26
CA GLN A 263 -22.55 -10.94 17.16
C GLN A 263 -21.18 -11.51 17.46
N VAL A 264 -20.25 -10.68 17.96
CA VAL A 264 -18.91 -11.15 18.37
C VAL A 264 -19.02 -12.20 19.46
N ALA A 265 -19.85 -11.98 20.49
CA ALA A 265 -20.09 -12.96 21.55
C ALA A 265 -20.69 -14.29 21.01
N LEU A 266 -21.60 -14.22 20.05
CA LEU A 266 -22.18 -15.40 19.41
C LEU A 266 -21.11 -16.19 18.62
N VAL A 267 -20.26 -15.51 17.86
CA VAL A 267 -19.16 -16.16 17.13
C VAL A 267 -18.16 -16.77 18.11
N THR A 268 -17.76 -16.05 19.15
CA THR A 268 -16.82 -16.57 20.16
C THR A 268 -17.38 -17.81 20.86
N THR A 269 -18.64 -17.78 21.30
CA THR A 269 -19.26 -18.96 21.94
C THR A 269 -19.37 -20.14 20.99
N SER A 270 -19.61 -19.91 19.69
CA SER A 270 -19.59 -20.99 18.69
C SER A 270 -18.21 -21.64 18.53
N VAL A 271 -17.13 -20.85 18.56
CA VAL A 271 -15.75 -21.35 18.52
C VAL A 271 -15.40 -22.13 19.78
N ASP A 272 -15.83 -21.64 20.95
CA ASP A 272 -15.61 -22.32 22.23
C ASP A 272 -16.33 -23.68 22.28
N VAL A 273 -17.57 -23.74 21.81
CA VAL A 273 -18.35 -25.00 21.73
C VAL A 273 -17.68 -26.00 20.77
N LEU A 274 -17.20 -25.54 19.61
CA LEU A 274 -16.42 -26.38 18.69
C LEU A 274 -15.13 -26.88 19.35
N GLY A 275 -14.40 -26.00 20.05
CA GLY A 275 -13.18 -26.35 20.77
C GLY A 275 -13.43 -27.40 21.86
N LEU A 276 -14.50 -27.24 22.66
CA LEU A 276 -14.93 -28.20 23.66
C LEU A 276 -15.28 -29.55 23.03
N HIS A 277 -16.08 -29.55 21.96
CA HIS A 277 -16.43 -30.79 21.26
C HIS A 277 -15.21 -31.50 20.67
N LEU A 278 -14.25 -30.78 20.09
CA LEU A 278 -12.99 -31.36 19.59
C LEU A 278 -12.13 -31.93 20.72
N CYS A 279 -12.05 -31.25 21.87
CA CYS A 279 -11.36 -31.75 23.06
C CYS A 279 -12.02 -33.02 23.61
N ASP A 280 -13.35 -33.04 23.72
CA ASP A 280 -14.11 -34.21 24.17
C ASP A 280 -13.94 -35.39 23.19
N LEU A 281 -14.00 -35.14 21.89
CA LEU A 281 -13.74 -36.18 20.88
C LEU A 281 -12.33 -36.75 21.00
N ARG A 282 -11.33 -35.90 21.27
CA ARG A 282 -9.94 -36.33 21.47
C ARG A 282 -9.77 -37.14 22.76
N HIS A 283 -10.50 -36.80 23.81
CA HIS A 283 -10.56 -37.58 25.04
C HIS A 283 -11.22 -38.94 24.83
N VAL A 284 -12.35 -38.99 24.11
CA VAL A 284 -13.08 -40.22 23.79
C VAL A 284 -12.26 -41.12 22.86
N LEU A 285 -11.57 -40.56 21.86
CA LEU A 285 -10.68 -41.31 20.97
C LEU A 285 -9.45 -41.85 21.71
N ARG A 286 -8.82 -41.06 22.59
CA ARG A 286 -7.74 -41.56 23.47
C ARG A 286 -8.24 -42.67 24.41
N ALA A 287 -9.44 -42.53 24.97
CA ALA A 287 -10.04 -43.55 25.81
C ALA A 287 -10.45 -44.81 25.03
N GLY A 288 -10.82 -44.68 23.76
CA GLY A 288 -11.12 -45.79 22.85
C GLY A 288 -9.87 -46.54 22.40
N GLN A 289 -8.76 -45.83 22.16
CA GLN A 289 -7.46 -46.43 21.82
C GLN A 289 -6.86 -47.21 23.00
N LEU A 290 -7.15 -46.78 24.24
CA LEU A 290 -6.74 -47.45 25.48
C LEU A 290 -7.64 -48.64 25.88
N ARG A 291 -8.70 -48.95 25.12
CA ARG A 291 -9.61 -50.10 25.40
C ARG A 291 -9.29 -51.37 24.61
N GLY A 292 -8.20 -51.40 23.84
CA GLY A 292 -7.64 -52.62 23.27
C GLY A 292 -6.25 -52.88 23.85
N VAL A 293 -6.06 -54.05 24.46
CA VAL A 293 -4.83 -54.61 25.06
C VAL A 293 -4.63 -54.25 26.55
N PRO A 294 -4.84 -55.22 27.47
CA PRO A 294 -4.29 -55.15 28.82
C PRO A 294 -2.87 -55.71 28.81
N ASP A 295 -1.91 -54.97 29.38
CA ASP A 295 -0.64 -55.54 29.83
C ASP A 295 -0.27 -55.00 31.23
N PRO A 296 0.34 -55.84 32.09
CA PRO A 296 0.47 -55.55 33.51
C PRO A 296 1.80 -54.89 33.87
N GLY A 297 1.73 -53.92 34.78
CA GLY A 297 2.85 -53.51 35.62
C GLY A 297 3.75 -52.43 35.03
N GLU A 298 3.68 -51.22 35.58
CA GLU A 298 4.87 -50.51 36.03
C GLU A 298 4.54 -49.34 36.95
N SER A 299 5.54 -49.01 37.74
CA SER A 299 5.60 -48.26 38.99
C SER A 299 5.17 -46.79 38.97
N GLN A 300 4.69 -46.36 40.14
CA GLN A 300 4.52 -44.98 40.57
C GLN A 300 5.73 -44.10 40.26
N GLN A 301 5.51 -42.94 39.63
CA GLN A 301 6.25 -41.72 39.91
C GLN A 301 5.29 -40.52 39.80
N GLY A 302 5.23 -39.74 40.88
CA GLY A 302 4.28 -38.66 41.05
C GLY A 302 4.59 -37.43 40.20
N GLN A 303 3.53 -36.78 39.73
CA GLN A 303 3.54 -35.35 39.40
C GLN A 303 2.26 -34.72 39.94
N THR A 304 2.45 -33.91 40.97
CA THR A 304 1.48 -32.98 41.54
C THR A 304 1.20 -31.87 40.52
N HIS A 305 0.03 -31.87 39.89
CA HIS A 305 -0.50 -30.70 39.21
C HIS A 305 -1.53 -30.02 40.11
N ALA A 306 -1.11 -28.92 40.73
CA ALA A 306 -1.98 -28.00 41.45
C ALA A 306 -2.94 -27.32 40.45
N ALA A 307 -4.23 -27.58 40.62
CA ALA A 307 -5.29 -26.81 39.99
C ALA A 307 -5.34 -25.41 40.61
N HIS A 308 -5.05 -24.38 39.82
CA HIS A 308 -5.43 -23.00 40.14
C HIS A 308 -6.25 -22.45 38.97
N GLN A 309 -7.55 -22.77 38.97
CA GLN A 309 -8.54 -22.02 38.21
C GLN A 309 -8.64 -20.62 38.82
N ARG A 310 -8.09 -19.61 38.15
CA ARG A 310 -8.55 -18.22 38.31
C ARG A 310 -9.34 -17.87 37.07
N GLY A 311 -10.66 -17.72 37.25
CA GLY A 311 -11.51 -17.08 36.25
C GLY A 311 -11.05 -15.64 36.04
N ALA A 312 -10.68 -15.31 34.81
CA ALA A 312 -10.51 -13.93 34.39
C ALA A 312 -11.84 -13.44 33.83
N ALA A 313 -12.55 -12.62 34.62
CA ALA A 313 -13.63 -11.76 34.15
C ALA A 313 -13.05 -10.73 33.14
N PRO A 314 -13.85 -10.20 32.20
CA PRO A 314 -13.37 -9.23 31.23
C PRO A 314 -13.01 -7.93 31.95
N ALA A 315 -11.76 -7.50 31.79
CA ALA A 315 -11.30 -6.19 32.26
C ALA A 315 -11.95 -5.10 31.40
N VAL A 316 -12.84 -4.32 32.02
CA VAL A 316 -13.26 -3.00 31.55
C VAL A 316 -12.06 -2.08 31.69
N LEU A 317 -11.49 -1.63 30.56
CA LEU A 317 -10.46 -0.60 30.53
C LEU A 317 -11.16 0.76 30.69
N ASP A 318 -11.21 1.26 31.92
CA ASP A 318 -11.48 2.66 32.21
C ASP A 318 -10.32 3.52 31.68
N GLY A 319 -10.62 4.36 30.70
CA GLY A 319 -9.68 5.32 30.14
C GLY A 319 -9.43 6.48 31.10
N HIS A 320 -8.25 6.50 31.72
CA HIS A 320 -7.73 7.72 32.34
C HIS A 320 -7.15 8.63 31.26
N LEU A 321 -7.84 9.76 31.05
CA LEU A 321 -7.43 10.89 30.23
C LEU A 321 -6.16 11.53 30.83
N HIS A 322 -5.00 11.35 30.19
CA HIS A 322 -3.83 12.19 30.46
C HIS A 322 -3.69 13.23 29.34
N LEU A 323 -4.19 14.43 29.63
CA LEU A 323 -3.88 15.65 28.88
C LEU A 323 -2.43 16.04 29.16
N GLY A 324 -1.52 15.62 28.27
CA GLY A 324 -0.20 16.21 28.14
C GLY A 324 -0.28 17.37 27.14
N HIS A 325 -0.14 18.59 27.63
CA HIS A 325 0.09 19.77 26.81
C HIS A 325 1.44 19.64 26.08
N VAL A 326 1.43 19.79 24.75
CA VAL A 326 2.51 20.40 23.95
C VAL A 326 1.85 21.30 22.92
#